data_AF-A0A9E3DHB5-F1
#
_entry.id   AF-A0A9E3DHB5-F1
#
_cell.length_a   1.000
_cell.length_b   1.000
_cell.length_c   1.000
_cell.angle_alpha   90.00
_cell.angle_beta   90.00
_cell.angle_gamma   90.00
#
_symmetry.space_group_name_H-M   'P 1'
#
loop_
_entity.id
_entity.type
_entity.pdbx_description
1 polymer ?
#
loop_
_entity_poly.entity_id
_entity_poly.type
_entity_poly.pdbx_seq_one_letter_code
_entity_poly.pdbx_strand_id
1 'polypeptide(L)'
;MADLLQRIRAASIAAVLIGCFLLFAADTKDNKNPKPPLKAFSHKTHLALGNVAPVIAQAIDKGTYLSAPGDVKRYLNSKNACEACHRGLEESDHISDANMPRMADCLVCHNQVDPPDSCAFCHPANAAIKPANHTAGFLDTHNRKNSGLDMSTCAVCHGRKFTCLGCH
;
A
#
# COMPACT_ATOMS: atom_id res chain seq x y z
N MET A 1 -9.95 -5.98 69.54
CA MET A 1 -8.87 -6.07 68.52
C MET A 1 -8.53 -7.53 68.26
N ALA A 2 -9.34 -8.24 67.49
CA ALA A 2 -8.99 -9.57 66.94
C ALA A 2 -9.93 -10.00 65.79
N ASP A 3 -10.68 -9.06 65.19
CA ASP A 3 -11.68 -9.33 64.14
C ASP A 3 -11.27 -8.70 62.80
N LEU A 4 -9.97 -8.78 62.49
CA LEU A 4 -9.39 -8.29 61.23
C LEU A 4 -8.44 -9.29 60.57
N LEU A 5 -8.11 -10.41 61.25
CA LEU A 5 -7.15 -11.42 60.75
C LEU A 5 -7.80 -12.69 60.20
N GLN A 6 -9.13 -12.76 60.14
CA GLN A 6 -9.87 -13.91 59.60
C GLN A 6 -10.53 -13.65 58.23
N ARG A 7 -10.07 -12.61 57.51
CA ARG A 7 -10.45 -12.34 56.11
C ARG A 7 -9.33 -12.58 55.09
N ILE A 8 -8.16 -13.06 55.52
CA ILE A 8 -6.94 -13.15 54.69
C ILE A 8 -6.67 -14.57 54.15
N ARG A 9 -7.51 -15.58 54.42
CA ARG A 9 -7.25 -16.98 54.02
C ARG A 9 -8.28 -17.66 53.10
N ALA A 10 -9.03 -16.90 52.29
CA ALA A 10 -10.02 -17.50 51.38
C ALA A 10 -10.12 -16.89 49.97
N ALA A 11 -9.09 -16.20 49.48
CA ALA A 11 -9.06 -15.70 48.10
C ALA A 11 -7.68 -15.86 47.44
N SER A 12 -7.07 -17.03 47.61
CA SER A 12 -6.25 -17.58 46.53
C SER A 12 -7.22 -18.24 45.54
N ILE A 13 -6.89 -18.19 44.24
CA ILE A 13 -7.67 -18.67 43.08
C ILE A 13 -8.59 -17.60 42.45
N ALA A 14 -8.01 -16.50 41.93
CA ALA A 14 -8.68 -15.68 40.91
C ALA A 14 -7.73 -14.82 40.04
N ALA A 15 -6.47 -14.63 40.44
CA ALA A 15 -5.59 -13.61 39.85
C ALA A 15 -4.53 -14.09 38.84
N VAL A 16 -4.50 -15.37 38.45
CA VAL A 16 -3.48 -15.90 37.51
C VAL A 16 -4.02 -16.20 36.10
N LEU A 17 -5.35 -16.17 35.89
CA LEU A 17 -5.95 -16.44 34.57
C LEU A 17 -6.47 -15.20 33.82
N ILE A 18 -6.19 -13.99 34.33
CA ILE A 18 -6.61 -12.72 33.70
C ILE A 18 -5.45 -12.07 32.90
N GLY A 19 -4.28 -12.72 32.85
CA GLY A 19 -3.06 -12.18 32.21
C GLY A 19 -2.73 -12.70 30.81
N CYS A 20 -3.54 -13.60 30.23
CA CYS A 20 -3.18 -14.31 28.98
C CYS A 20 -4.23 -14.19 27.86
N PHE A 21 -5.04 -13.13 27.87
CA PHE A 21 -6.06 -12.90 26.83
C PHE A 21 -6.02 -11.50 26.19
N LEU A 22 -4.92 -10.76 26.37
CA LEU A 22 -4.77 -9.40 25.85
C LEU A 22 -3.70 -9.22 24.76
N LEU A 23 -3.22 -10.29 24.11
CA LEU A 23 -2.22 -10.18 23.03
C LEU A 23 -2.72 -10.51 21.61
N PHE A 24 -4.01 -10.66 21.37
CA PHE A 24 -4.56 -10.79 20.00
C PHE A 24 -5.82 -9.95 19.80
N ALA A 25 -5.74 -8.66 20.13
CA ALA A 25 -6.56 -7.69 19.42
C ALA A 25 -5.73 -7.18 18.24
N ALA A 26 -5.80 -7.89 17.11
CA ALA A 26 -5.39 -7.31 15.85
C ALA A 26 -6.08 -5.95 15.69
N ASP A 27 -5.29 -4.93 15.35
CA ASP A 27 -5.75 -3.62 14.91
C ASP A 27 -6.80 -3.77 13.79
N THR A 28 -8.07 -3.82 14.17
CA THR A 28 -9.22 -3.81 13.25
C THR A 28 -9.93 -2.45 13.25
N LYS A 29 -9.42 -1.47 14.01
CA LYS A 29 -9.97 -0.12 14.08
C LYS A 29 -9.46 0.78 12.97
N ASP A 30 -9.52 0.39 11.69
CA ASP A 30 -9.13 1.30 10.60
C ASP A 30 -9.73 1.02 9.22
N ASN A 31 -10.88 0.34 9.12
CA ASN A 31 -11.51 0.18 7.82
C ASN A 31 -13.02 0.36 7.84
N LYS A 32 -13.48 1.60 8.09
CA LYS A 32 -14.88 1.99 7.86
C LYS A 32 -15.24 2.07 6.38
N ASN A 33 -14.29 1.85 5.45
CA ASN A 33 -14.59 1.87 4.02
C ASN A 33 -13.59 1.00 3.25
N PRO A 34 -13.91 -0.29 2.99
CA PRO A 34 -12.97 -1.19 2.32
C PRO A 34 -12.56 -0.61 0.97
N LYS A 35 -11.25 -0.56 0.75
CA LYS A 35 -10.65 -0.13 -0.51
C LYS A 35 -11.23 -0.99 -1.65
N PRO A 36 -11.60 -0.40 -2.80
CA PRO A 36 -12.22 -1.15 -3.88
C PRO A 36 -11.27 -2.24 -4.40
N PRO A 37 -11.78 -3.44 -4.70
CA PRO A 37 -10.96 -4.50 -5.27
C PRO A 37 -10.40 -4.07 -6.63
N LEU A 38 -9.25 -4.63 -7.02
CA LEU A 38 -8.72 -4.45 -8.37
C LEU A 38 -9.66 -5.10 -9.39
N LYS A 39 -9.87 -4.42 -10.50
CA LYS A 39 -10.58 -4.88 -11.70
C LYS A 39 -9.89 -4.32 -12.92
N ALA A 40 -10.15 -4.92 -14.09
CA ALA A 40 -9.66 -4.39 -15.36
C ALA A 40 -9.99 -2.89 -15.50
N PHE A 41 -8.99 -2.10 -15.86
CA PHE A 41 -9.12 -0.65 -15.94
C PHE A 41 -10.21 -0.22 -16.94
N SER A 42 -11.00 0.78 -16.54
CA SER A 42 -12.06 1.38 -17.35
C SER A 42 -11.97 2.89 -17.26
N HIS A 43 -11.64 3.54 -18.38
CA HIS A 43 -11.64 5.00 -18.48
C HIS A 43 -12.98 5.60 -18.04
N LYS A 44 -14.12 5.06 -18.53
CA LYS A 44 -15.47 5.55 -18.22
C LYS A 44 -15.74 5.58 -16.71
N THR A 45 -15.34 4.52 -16.00
CA THR A 45 -15.58 4.41 -14.55
C THR A 45 -14.73 5.41 -13.77
N HIS A 46 -13.46 5.59 -14.15
CA HIS A 46 -12.56 6.50 -13.45
C HIS A 46 -12.90 7.97 -13.74
N LEU A 47 -13.31 8.30 -14.97
CA LEU A 47 -13.75 9.65 -15.32
C LEU A 47 -14.98 10.10 -14.52
N ALA A 48 -15.86 9.16 -14.12
CA ALA A 48 -17.02 9.47 -13.28
C ALA A 48 -16.64 9.95 -11.86
N LEU A 49 -15.39 9.73 -11.42
CA LEU A 49 -14.88 10.23 -10.13
C LEU A 49 -14.48 11.72 -10.19
N GLY A 50 -14.41 12.31 -11.39
CA GLY A 50 -13.93 13.67 -11.58
C GLY A 50 -12.42 13.81 -11.39
N ASN A 51 -11.97 14.97 -10.90
CA ASN A 51 -10.55 15.24 -10.69
C ASN A 51 -10.04 14.55 -9.42
N VAL A 52 -9.24 13.50 -9.59
CA VAL A 52 -8.64 12.73 -8.49
C VAL A 52 -7.28 13.27 -8.04
N ALA A 53 -6.74 14.31 -8.68
CA ALA A 53 -5.44 14.88 -8.34
C ALA A 53 -5.31 15.27 -6.85
N PRO A 54 -6.31 15.91 -6.21
CA PRO A 54 -6.25 16.23 -4.78
C PRO A 54 -6.15 14.99 -3.88
N VAL A 55 -6.76 13.87 -4.29
CA VAL A 55 -6.73 12.60 -3.54
C VAL A 55 -5.33 12.01 -3.57
N ILE A 56 -4.69 12.02 -4.75
CA ILE A 56 -3.31 11.54 -4.92
C ILE A 56 -2.33 12.46 -4.17
N ALA A 57 -2.49 13.78 -4.28
CA ALA A 57 -1.65 14.75 -3.57
C ALA A 57 -1.74 14.55 -2.05
N GLN A 58 -2.95 14.33 -1.53
CA GLN A 58 -3.15 14.04 -0.11
C GLN A 58 -2.48 12.72 0.31
N ALA A 59 -2.47 11.68 -0.54
CA ALA A 59 -1.79 10.43 -0.24
C ALA A 59 -0.26 10.60 -0.18
N ILE A 60 0.30 11.48 -1.02
CA ILE A 60 1.71 11.86 -0.93
C ILE A 60 1.98 12.58 0.39
N ASP A 61 1.15 13.57 0.74
CA ASP A 61 1.33 14.37 1.97
C ASP A 61 1.20 13.53 3.25
N LYS A 62 0.32 12.54 3.24
CA LYS A 62 0.13 11.59 4.35
C LYS A 62 1.17 10.47 4.36
N GLY A 63 2.06 10.44 3.38
CA GLY A 63 3.05 9.38 3.22
C GLY A 63 2.43 8.00 2.99
N THR A 64 1.21 7.90 2.45
CA THR A 64 0.54 6.63 2.11
C THR A 64 0.71 6.24 0.64
N TYR A 65 1.26 7.13 -0.19
CA TYR A 65 1.66 6.85 -1.57
C TYR A 65 2.79 5.80 -1.63
N LEU A 66 2.64 4.76 -2.44
CA LEU A 66 3.46 3.53 -2.36
C LEU A 66 4.82 3.59 -3.08
N SER A 67 5.20 4.73 -3.64
CA SER A 67 6.52 4.93 -4.25
C SER A 67 7.10 6.29 -3.85
N ALA A 68 8.38 6.53 -4.14
CA ALA A 68 8.90 7.89 -4.10
C ALA A 68 8.09 8.78 -5.08
N PRO A 69 7.59 9.95 -4.65
CA PRO A 69 6.77 10.80 -5.49
C PRO A 69 7.58 11.51 -6.59
N GLY A 70 8.87 11.81 -6.34
CA GLY A 70 9.66 12.64 -7.26
C GLY A 70 8.96 13.96 -7.56
N ASP A 71 8.80 14.28 -8.83
CA ASP A 71 8.13 15.48 -9.33
C ASP A 71 6.61 15.37 -9.49
N VAL A 72 5.99 14.21 -9.19
CA VAL A 72 4.56 13.95 -9.42
C VAL A 72 3.67 15.07 -8.89
N LYS A 73 4.00 15.57 -7.69
CA LYS A 73 3.18 16.57 -6.99
C LYS A 73 3.01 17.87 -7.80
N ARG A 74 3.97 18.21 -8.67
CA ARG A 74 3.89 19.37 -9.57
C ARG A 74 2.66 19.32 -10.48
N TYR A 75 2.27 18.13 -10.92
CA TYR A 75 1.15 17.93 -11.86
C TYR A 75 -0.20 17.72 -11.17
N LEU A 76 -0.23 17.64 -9.84
CA LEU A 76 -1.45 17.33 -9.07
C LEU A 76 -2.21 18.58 -8.57
N ASN A 77 -1.83 19.77 -9.06
CA ASN A 77 -2.47 21.04 -8.74
C ASN A 77 -3.37 21.57 -9.88
N SER A 78 -3.51 20.81 -10.97
CA SER A 78 -4.29 21.19 -12.14
C SER A 78 -5.79 21.04 -11.91
N LYS A 79 -6.58 21.92 -12.53
CA LYS A 79 -8.04 21.79 -12.63
C LYS A 79 -8.47 20.80 -13.70
N ASN A 80 -7.57 20.47 -14.64
CA ASN A 80 -7.81 19.48 -15.67
C ASN A 80 -7.80 18.08 -15.04
N ALA A 81 -8.96 17.42 -14.99
CA ALA A 81 -9.08 16.09 -14.41
C ALA A 81 -8.25 15.04 -15.16
N CYS A 82 -7.96 15.27 -16.46
CA CYS A 82 -7.11 14.38 -17.24
C CYS A 82 -5.68 14.36 -16.70
N GLU A 83 -5.18 15.50 -16.20
CA GLU A 83 -3.80 15.64 -15.72
C GLU A 83 -3.53 14.95 -14.38
N ALA A 84 -4.59 14.55 -13.67
CA ALA A 84 -4.47 13.71 -12.48
C ALA A 84 -3.79 12.37 -12.79
N CYS A 85 -3.94 11.86 -14.01
CA CYS A 85 -3.31 10.64 -14.48
C CYS A 85 -2.37 10.89 -15.66
N HIS A 86 -2.78 11.75 -16.60
CA HIS A 86 -2.01 12.09 -17.79
C HIS A 86 -1.16 13.34 -17.58
N ARG A 87 0.05 13.18 -17.03
CA ARG A 87 0.85 14.30 -16.54
C ARG A 87 1.47 15.12 -17.65
N GLY A 88 1.57 16.44 -17.44
CA GLY A 88 2.28 17.35 -18.35
C GLY A 88 1.65 17.45 -19.75
N LEU A 89 0.33 17.25 -19.86
CA LEU A 89 -0.38 17.38 -21.14
C LEU A 89 -0.34 18.81 -21.66
N GLU A 90 -0.43 19.81 -20.78
CA GLU A 90 -0.30 21.22 -21.17
C GLU A 90 1.13 21.60 -21.62
N GLU A 91 2.12 20.77 -21.30
CA GLU A 91 3.54 21.05 -21.55
C GLU A 91 4.10 20.23 -22.73
N SER A 92 3.29 19.36 -23.34
CA SER A 92 3.75 18.39 -24.34
C SER A 92 2.96 18.45 -25.64
N ASP A 93 3.67 18.47 -26.76
CA ASP A 93 3.09 18.41 -28.11
C ASP A 93 2.67 16.98 -28.50
N HIS A 94 3.10 15.96 -27.75
CA HIS A 94 2.78 14.56 -27.99
C HIS A 94 2.72 13.74 -26.70
N ILE A 95 2.00 12.61 -26.74
CA ILE A 95 1.87 11.72 -25.58
C ILE A 95 2.97 10.66 -25.62
N SER A 96 3.62 10.44 -24.47
CA SER A 96 4.62 9.42 -24.24
C SER A 96 4.36 8.67 -22.91
N ASP A 97 5.16 7.65 -22.63
CA ASP A 97 5.10 6.92 -21.35
C ASP A 97 5.30 7.84 -20.13
N ALA A 98 6.04 8.94 -20.28
CA ALA A 98 6.25 9.91 -19.21
C ALA A 98 4.94 10.62 -18.79
N ASN A 99 3.97 10.69 -19.70
CA ASN A 99 2.67 11.27 -19.43
C ASN A 99 1.72 10.26 -18.79
N MET A 100 2.05 8.98 -18.66
CA MET A 100 1.14 7.96 -18.12
C MET A 100 1.11 7.97 -16.57
N PRO A 101 0.00 7.50 -15.94
CA PRO A 101 -0.05 7.34 -14.50
C PRO A 101 0.98 6.32 -14.02
N ARG A 102 1.50 6.53 -12.81
CA ARG A 102 2.35 5.57 -12.11
C ARG A 102 1.44 4.57 -11.40
N MET A 103 1.88 3.32 -11.23
CA MET A 103 1.11 2.33 -10.48
C MET A 103 0.67 2.84 -9.11
N ALA A 104 1.57 3.54 -8.40
CA ALA A 104 1.28 4.10 -7.08
C ALA A 104 0.08 5.08 -7.06
N ASP A 105 -0.29 5.69 -8.19
CA ASP A 105 -1.52 6.51 -8.31
C ASP A 105 -2.78 5.65 -8.14
N CYS A 106 -2.83 4.52 -8.85
CA CYS A 106 -3.94 3.57 -8.80
C CYS A 106 -4.07 2.97 -7.39
N LEU A 107 -2.94 2.69 -6.75
CA LEU A 107 -2.87 2.05 -5.44
C LEU A 107 -3.24 2.98 -4.28
N VAL A 108 -3.46 4.28 -4.52
CA VAL A 108 -4.09 5.16 -3.52
C VAL A 108 -5.47 4.63 -3.12
N CYS A 109 -6.18 4.04 -4.08
CA CYS A 109 -7.50 3.45 -3.89
C CYS A 109 -7.48 1.92 -4.01
N HIS A 110 -6.72 1.34 -4.94
CA HIS A 110 -6.71 -0.11 -5.19
C HIS A 110 -5.48 -0.80 -4.60
N ASN A 111 -5.29 -0.75 -3.28
CA ASN A 111 -4.06 -1.19 -2.61
C ASN A 111 -3.95 -2.70 -2.35
N GLN A 112 -4.78 -3.52 -2.98
CA GLN A 112 -4.78 -4.99 -2.84
C GLN A 112 -4.25 -5.61 -4.13
N VAL A 113 -2.92 -5.64 -4.26
CA VAL A 113 -2.22 -6.29 -5.37
C VAL A 113 -1.87 -7.72 -4.97
N ASP A 114 -2.17 -8.68 -5.84
CA ASP A 114 -1.90 -10.10 -5.65
C ASP A 114 -1.11 -10.64 -6.86
N PRO A 115 0.23 -10.52 -6.86
CA PRO A 115 1.06 -11.00 -7.96
C PRO A 115 1.11 -12.54 -8.02
N PRO A 116 1.05 -13.16 -9.21
CA PRO A 116 0.96 -12.53 -10.53
C PRO A 116 -0.48 -12.25 -11.02
N ASP A 117 -1.49 -12.71 -10.29
CA ASP A 117 -2.87 -12.82 -10.79
C ASP A 117 -3.52 -11.45 -11.05
N SER A 118 -3.24 -10.45 -10.20
CA SER A 118 -3.85 -9.12 -10.34
C SER A 118 -3.12 -8.21 -11.34
N CYS A 119 -1.97 -8.63 -11.88
CA CYS A 119 -1.14 -7.77 -12.74
C CYS A 119 -1.85 -7.41 -14.06
N ALA A 120 -2.62 -8.35 -14.60
CA ALA A 120 -3.36 -8.20 -15.85
C ALA A 120 -4.53 -7.20 -15.77
N PHE A 121 -4.89 -6.74 -14.56
CA PHE A 121 -5.95 -5.74 -14.38
C PHE A 121 -5.52 -4.32 -14.77
N CYS A 122 -4.21 -4.05 -14.73
CA CYS A 122 -3.63 -2.75 -15.08
C CYS A 122 -2.69 -2.83 -16.28
N HIS A 123 -2.03 -3.98 -16.48
CA HIS A 123 -1.05 -4.17 -17.54
C HIS A 123 -1.57 -5.15 -18.61
N PRO A 124 -1.17 -4.99 -19.88
CA PRO A 124 -1.45 -5.99 -20.89
C PRO A 124 -0.72 -7.31 -20.57
N ALA A 125 -1.27 -8.44 -20.99
CA ALA A 125 -0.78 -9.77 -20.63
C ALA A 125 0.68 -10.04 -21.03
N ASN A 126 1.19 -9.33 -22.04
CA ASN A 126 2.56 -9.44 -22.53
C ASN A 126 3.51 -8.36 -21.98
N ALA A 127 3.07 -7.53 -21.02
CA ALA A 127 3.94 -6.52 -20.42
C ALA A 127 5.08 -7.18 -19.65
N ALA A 128 6.30 -6.65 -19.81
CA ALA A 128 7.44 -7.01 -19.00
C ALA A 128 7.36 -6.31 -17.62
N ILE A 129 6.48 -6.82 -16.76
CA ILE A 129 6.20 -6.24 -15.42
C ILE A 129 7.23 -6.72 -14.38
N LYS A 130 7.84 -7.88 -14.62
CA LYS A 130 8.85 -8.45 -13.73
C LYS A 130 10.05 -7.49 -13.64
N PRO A 131 10.38 -6.94 -12.46
CA PRO A 131 11.49 -6.01 -12.33
C PRO A 131 12.83 -6.67 -12.70
N ALA A 132 13.76 -5.89 -13.26
CA ALA A 132 15.05 -6.39 -13.73
C ALA A 132 15.90 -7.05 -12.62
N ASN A 133 15.69 -6.67 -11.36
CA ASN A 133 16.40 -7.25 -10.22
C ASN A 133 15.89 -8.66 -9.84
N HIS A 134 14.72 -9.10 -10.31
CA HIS A 134 14.17 -10.44 -10.05
C HIS A 134 14.85 -11.52 -10.91
N THR A 135 16.17 -11.61 -10.80
CA THR A 135 16.98 -12.67 -11.41
C THR A 135 16.85 -13.97 -10.62
N ALA A 136 17.33 -15.09 -11.17
CA ALA A 136 17.22 -16.40 -10.53
C ALA A 136 17.83 -16.45 -9.10
N GLY A 137 18.90 -15.68 -8.85
CA GLY A 137 19.55 -15.61 -7.53
C GLY A 137 19.04 -14.49 -6.61
N PHE A 138 17.95 -13.80 -6.99
CA PHE A 138 17.46 -12.65 -6.20
C PHE A 138 17.05 -13.06 -4.79
N LEU A 139 16.37 -14.21 -4.64
CA LEU A 139 15.93 -14.71 -3.33
C LEU A 139 17.10 -14.90 -2.35
N ASP A 140 18.28 -15.31 -2.84
CA ASP A 140 19.47 -15.51 -2.00
C ASP A 140 20.30 -14.23 -1.76
N THR A 141 20.04 -13.17 -2.51
CA THR A 141 20.90 -11.97 -2.53
C THR A 141 20.20 -10.72 -1.99
N HIS A 142 18.87 -10.67 -1.99
CA HIS A 142 18.12 -9.48 -1.59
C HIS A 142 18.21 -9.16 -0.09
N ASN A 143 18.43 -10.16 0.77
CA ASN A 143 18.53 -10.02 2.23
C ASN A 143 19.92 -9.61 2.73
N ARG A 144 20.89 -9.39 1.83
CA ARG A 144 22.26 -9.03 2.20
C ARG A 144 22.32 -7.58 2.68
N LYS A 145 23.10 -7.33 3.74
CA LYS A 145 23.27 -6.01 4.38
C LYS A 145 23.62 -4.86 3.41
N ASN A 146 24.32 -5.17 2.32
CA ASN A 146 24.76 -4.20 1.31
C ASN A 146 24.16 -4.49 -0.08
N SER A 147 22.91 -4.99 -0.13
CA SER A 147 22.26 -5.30 -1.41
C SER A 147 22.02 -4.06 -2.29
N GLY A 148 22.08 -2.85 -1.71
CA GLY A 148 21.88 -1.59 -2.44
C GLY A 148 20.44 -1.42 -2.95
N LEU A 149 19.51 -2.25 -2.48
CA LEU A 149 18.13 -2.25 -2.91
C LEU A 149 17.34 -1.14 -2.21
N ASP A 150 16.63 -0.34 -3.01
CA ASP A 150 15.64 0.60 -2.50
C ASP A 150 14.33 -0.15 -2.18
N MET A 151 14.11 -0.45 -0.90
CA MET A 151 12.92 -1.15 -0.42
C MET A 151 11.61 -0.41 -0.73
N SER A 152 11.65 0.90 -1.00
CA SER A 152 10.44 1.65 -1.38
C SER A 152 9.89 1.21 -2.73
N THR A 153 10.75 0.71 -3.63
CA THR A 153 10.35 0.20 -4.96
C THR A 153 9.61 -1.13 -4.88
N CYS A 154 9.81 -1.90 -3.81
CA CYS A 154 9.14 -3.18 -3.60
C CYS A 154 7.66 -2.98 -3.22
N ALA A 155 7.37 -1.91 -2.48
CA ALA A 155 6.07 -1.68 -1.86
C ALA A 155 4.94 -1.44 -2.87
N VAL A 156 5.26 -1.05 -4.11
CA VAL A 156 4.27 -0.84 -5.18
C VAL A 156 3.64 -2.15 -5.66
N CYS A 157 4.38 -3.26 -5.60
CA CYS A 157 3.87 -4.58 -6.01
C CYS A 157 3.55 -5.48 -4.81
N HIS A 158 4.37 -5.43 -3.76
CA HIS A 158 4.27 -6.32 -2.60
C HIS A 158 3.55 -5.70 -1.40
N GLY A 159 3.27 -4.39 -1.44
CA GLY A 159 2.71 -3.64 -0.33
C GLY A 159 3.72 -3.35 0.78
N ARG A 160 3.29 -2.59 1.80
CA ARG A 160 4.15 -2.15 2.92
C ARG A 160 4.23 -3.13 4.09
N LYS A 161 3.29 -4.07 4.16
CA LYS A 161 3.26 -5.12 5.19
C LYS A 161 3.96 -6.40 4.73
N PHE A 162 4.66 -6.34 3.60
CA PHE A 162 5.44 -7.45 3.11
C PHE A 162 6.59 -7.75 4.07
N THR A 163 6.60 -8.94 4.64
CA THR A 163 7.67 -9.43 5.51
C THR A 163 8.51 -10.44 4.74
N CYS A 164 9.60 -10.95 5.32
CA CYS A 164 10.39 -12.03 4.73
C CYS A 164 9.51 -13.22 4.33
N LEU A 165 8.46 -13.50 5.12
CA LEU A 165 7.47 -14.56 4.88
C LEU A 165 6.44 -14.23 3.79
N GLY A 166 6.52 -13.05 3.16
CA GLY A 166 5.66 -12.70 2.04
C GLY A 166 6.16 -13.30 0.71
N CYS A 167 7.44 -13.67 0.63
CA CYS A 167 8.03 -14.33 -0.55
C CYS A 167 8.08 -15.85 -0.43
N HIS A 168 8.15 -16.39 0.80
CA HIS A 168 8.37 -17.81 1.13
C HIS A 168 7.67 -18.19 2.43
#